data_AF-A0A0M0W651-F1
#
_entry.id   AF-A0A0M0W651-F1
#
_cell.length_a   1.000
_cell.length_b   1.000
_cell.length_c   1.000
_cell.angle_alpha   90.00
_cell.angle_beta   90.00
_cell.angle_gamma   90.00
#
_symmetry.space_group_name_H-M   'P 1'
#
loop_
_entity.id
_entity.type
_entity.pdbx_description
1 polymer ?
#
loop_
_entity_poly.entity_id
_entity_poly.type
_entity_poly.pdbx_seq_one_letter_code
_entity_poly.pdbx_strand_id
1 'polypeptide(L)'
;MYDVVTVKTNFKHYNVFIQESISIDIEKNLLKGNNGISLEMEEEFLPNVNFLSEITQLEYLNLGRKDYGNLKAIEKLVNLEYLSLKGNCGEFLDLSKLLNLQDLFILYNKKIENIFDCVNLKRLVIHHYKKKNIDDFTNLKNLQILEIWSSPIQNLDGLKDLKEIEQLELRYLSKLESIDGIKNNSSIKELWIQNCKKVNDWEVLGTLSNLKVLTIEACGNIPSLNFLNKLESLESIRLVSNTFIEDGKLSWLIDKESMKYFNTPIENHYDINLETLSKFNDFGIRDN
;
A
#
# COMPACT_ATOMS: atom_id res chain seq x y z
N MET A 1 18.21 -26.78 21.22
CA MET A 1 18.65 -27.11 19.85
C MET A 1 17.55 -26.58 18.96
N TYR A 2 17.80 -25.49 18.21
CA TYR A 2 16.77 -24.74 17.48
C TYR A 2 16.95 -24.90 15.98
N ASP A 3 15.83 -24.99 15.26
CA ASP A 3 15.80 -24.99 13.80
C ASP A 3 15.64 -23.56 13.28
N VAL A 4 16.66 -23.07 12.58
CA VAL A 4 16.56 -21.88 11.74
C VAL A 4 15.68 -22.24 10.56
N VAL A 5 14.43 -21.80 10.56
CA VAL A 5 13.54 -22.00 9.40
C VAL A 5 13.83 -20.91 8.39
N THR A 6 14.42 -21.30 7.27
CA THR A 6 14.56 -20.41 6.12
C THR A 6 13.27 -20.49 5.29
N VAL A 7 12.36 -19.51 5.43
CA VAL A 7 11.21 -19.42 4.53
C VAL A 7 11.56 -18.50 3.36
N LYS A 8 11.57 -19.06 2.14
CA LYS A 8 11.61 -18.25 0.92
C LYS A 8 10.31 -17.44 0.85
N THR A 9 10.39 -16.13 0.99
CA THR A 9 9.29 -15.23 0.60
C THR A 9 9.55 -14.72 -0.83
N ASN A 10 8.49 -14.30 -1.53
CA ASN A 10 8.57 -13.84 -2.93
C ASN A 10 9.33 -12.50 -3.12
N PHE A 11 9.94 -11.97 -2.06
CA PHE A 11 10.80 -10.79 -2.11
C PHE A 11 12.27 -11.25 -2.15
N LYS A 12 12.99 -10.82 -3.18
CA LYS A 12 14.37 -11.21 -3.54
C LYS A 12 15.24 -11.68 -2.35
N HIS A 13 15.34 -12.99 -2.17
CA HIS A 13 16.36 -13.68 -1.35
C HIS A 13 16.63 -13.08 0.06
N TYR A 14 15.63 -12.98 0.93
CA TYR A 14 15.86 -12.68 2.36
C TYR A 14 15.63 -13.93 3.22
N ASN A 15 16.64 -14.31 4.01
CA ASN A 15 16.65 -15.53 4.82
C ASN A 15 17.08 -15.23 6.26
N VAL A 16 16.16 -14.91 7.18
CA VAL A 16 16.20 -15.36 8.60
C VAL A 16 14.79 -15.19 9.21
N PHE A 17 14.16 -16.29 9.63
CA PHE A 17 13.04 -16.28 10.57
C PHE A 17 13.57 -16.67 11.93
N ILE A 18 13.34 -15.83 12.95
CA ILE A 18 13.67 -16.18 14.34
C ILE A 18 12.34 -16.31 15.09
N GLN A 19 11.93 -17.55 15.29
CA GLN A 19 10.85 -17.93 16.21
C GLN A 19 11.50 -18.36 17.52
N GLU A 20 11.15 -17.71 18.63
CA GLU A 20 11.92 -17.80 19.89
C GLU A 20 11.76 -19.15 20.61
N SER A 21 12.82 -19.56 21.33
CA SER A 21 12.66 -19.62 22.79
C SER A 21 13.94 -19.18 23.54
N ILE A 22 13.75 -18.20 24.44
CA ILE A 22 14.47 -17.86 25.68
C ILE A 22 15.97 -17.44 25.64
N SER A 23 16.76 -17.68 24.60
CA SER A 23 18.11 -17.08 24.55
C SER A 23 18.66 -16.96 23.14
N ILE A 24 18.95 -15.73 22.70
CA ILE A 24 19.68 -15.44 21.46
C ILE A 24 21.18 -15.56 21.75
N ASP A 25 21.82 -16.63 21.30
CA ASP A 25 23.28 -16.71 21.21
C ASP A 25 23.69 -16.29 19.79
N ILE A 26 24.15 -15.03 19.66
CA ILE A 26 24.51 -14.41 18.39
C ILE A 26 25.89 -14.90 17.97
N GLU A 27 25.98 -16.13 17.48
CA GLU A 27 27.19 -16.54 16.76
C GLU A 27 27.24 -15.84 15.39
N LYS A 28 28.28 -15.02 15.22
CA LYS A 28 28.60 -14.07 14.13
C LYS A 28 28.64 -14.64 12.69
N ASN A 29 28.20 -15.87 12.45
CA ASN A 29 28.44 -16.59 11.20
C ASN A 29 27.19 -16.88 10.32
N LEU A 30 25.99 -16.48 10.73
CA LEU A 30 24.75 -16.77 9.98
C LEU A 30 24.44 -15.80 8.81
N LEU A 31 25.17 -14.69 8.66
CA LEU A 31 24.82 -13.59 7.75
C LEU A 31 25.84 -13.41 6.61
N LYS A 32 26.12 -14.49 5.85
CA LYS A 32 26.82 -14.40 4.57
C LYS A 32 25.82 -14.52 3.41
N GLY A 33 25.22 -13.38 3.06
CA GLY A 33 24.22 -13.21 1.99
C GLY A 33 22.95 -12.56 2.54
N ASN A 34 22.44 -11.52 1.85
CA ASN A 34 21.27 -10.68 2.16
C ASN A 34 20.74 -10.78 3.62
N ASN A 35 21.11 -9.79 4.42
CA ASN A 35 20.93 -9.81 5.87
C ASN A 35 19.52 -9.35 6.26
N GLY A 36 18.55 -10.26 6.28
CA GLY A 36 17.17 -9.95 6.68
C GLY A 36 16.73 -10.74 7.91
N ILE A 37 16.01 -10.10 8.83
CA ILE A 37 15.42 -10.72 10.02
C ILE A 37 13.90 -10.47 10.02
N SER A 38 13.11 -11.52 10.08
CA SER A 38 11.68 -11.45 10.42
C SER A 38 11.48 -12.04 11.82
N LEU A 39 10.96 -11.22 12.74
CA LEU A 39 10.61 -11.62 14.10
C LEU A 39 9.08 -11.69 14.19
N GLU A 40 8.55 -12.92 14.15
CA GLU A 40 7.16 -13.21 14.48
C GLU A 40 7.15 -14.01 15.76
N MET A 41 6.55 -13.44 16.81
CA MET A 41 6.71 -13.92 18.17
C MET A 41 5.39 -13.78 18.92
N GLU A 42 5.11 -14.72 19.82
CA GLU A 42 3.89 -14.72 20.63
C GLU A 42 3.81 -13.49 21.56
N GLU A 43 2.59 -13.00 21.80
CA GLU A 43 2.33 -11.72 22.49
C GLU A 43 2.83 -11.69 23.94
N GLU A 44 2.98 -12.84 24.59
CA GLU A 44 3.22 -12.96 26.04
C GLU A 44 4.65 -12.63 26.47
N PHE A 45 5.61 -12.60 25.54
CA PHE A 45 7.00 -12.24 25.83
C PHE A 45 7.32 -10.97 25.05
N LEU A 46 7.71 -9.87 25.69
CA LEU A 46 8.32 -8.71 25.00
C LEU A 46 9.84 -8.85 25.09
N PRO A 47 10.52 -9.54 24.15
CA PRO A 47 11.96 -9.56 24.15
C PRO A 47 12.43 -8.16 23.87
N ASN A 48 13.35 -7.73 24.71
CA ASN A 48 14.13 -6.54 24.47
C ASN A 48 14.86 -6.69 23.11
N VAL A 49 14.55 -5.84 22.14
CA VAL A 49 15.18 -5.86 20.81
C VAL A 49 16.53 -5.13 20.78
N ASN A 50 17.13 -4.81 21.93
CA ASN A 50 18.41 -4.12 22.03
C ASN A 50 19.54 -4.84 21.29
N PHE A 51 19.48 -6.17 21.18
CA PHE A 51 20.45 -6.96 20.42
C PHE A 51 20.54 -6.57 18.94
N LEU A 52 19.46 -6.00 18.36
CA LEU A 52 19.48 -5.51 16.98
C LEU A 52 20.55 -4.44 16.77
N SER A 53 20.90 -3.69 17.81
CA SER A 53 21.96 -2.67 17.73
C SER A 53 23.35 -3.21 17.39
N GLU A 54 23.56 -4.53 17.53
CA GLU A 54 24.81 -5.21 17.20
C GLU A 54 24.83 -5.76 15.77
N ILE A 55 23.66 -5.85 15.10
CA ILE A 55 23.48 -6.43 13.76
C ILE A 55 23.30 -5.31 12.73
N THR A 56 24.24 -4.36 12.70
CA THR A 56 24.17 -3.14 11.87
C THR A 56 24.18 -3.37 10.35
N GLN A 57 24.52 -4.58 9.91
CA GLN A 57 24.49 -5.03 8.52
C GLN A 57 23.08 -5.40 8.02
N LEU A 58 22.05 -5.29 8.88
CA LEU A 58 20.70 -5.68 8.56
C LEU A 58 20.08 -4.76 7.49
N GLU A 59 19.48 -5.37 6.47
CA GLU A 59 18.81 -4.72 5.34
C GLU A 59 17.28 -4.87 5.42
N TYR A 60 16.78 -5.91 6.10
CA TYR A 60 15.35 -6.18 6.22
C TYR A 60 14.97 -6.48 7.68
N LEU A 61 13.96 -5.78 8.19
CA LEU A 61 13.40 -6.01 9.53
C LEU A 61 11.86 -6.02 9.50
N ASN A 62 11.26 -7.12 9.93
CA ASN A 62 9.81 -7.19 10.17
C ASN A 62 9.54 -7.58 11.62
N LEU A 63 8.83 -6.73 12.36
CA LEU A 63 8.40 -7.00 13.72
C LEU A 63 6.89 -7.26 13.75
N GLY A 64 6.46 -8.52 13.79
CA GLY A 64 5.05 -8.93 13.70
C GLY A 64 4.24 -8.81 15.00
N ARG A 65 4.39 -7.73 15.78
CA ARG A 65 3.75 -7.57 17.11
C ARG A 65 2.72 -6.44 17.14
N LYS A 66 1.79 -6.51 18.10
CA LYS A 66 0.79 -5.45 18.36
C LYS A 66 1.32 -4.28 19.18
N ASP A 67 2.35 -4.51 19.98
CA ASP A 67 3.01 -3.49 20.80
C ASP A 67 4.52 -3.78 20.86
N TYR A 68 5.30 -2.71 20.85
CA TYR A 68 6.73 -2.67 20.92
C TYR A 68 7.10 -1.81 22.12
N GLY A 69 8.01 -2.28 22.98
CA GLY A 69 8.57 -1.46 24.05
C GLY A 69 9.50 -0.37 23.49
N ASN A 70 10.80 -0.53 23.75
CA ASN A 70 11.83 0.38 23.25
C ASN A 70 12.39 -0.14 21.93
N LEU A 71 12.30 0.67 20.86
CA LEU A 71 12.83 0.35 19.53
C LEU A 71 14.08 1.16 19.15
N LYS A 72 14.69 1.92 20.08
CA LYS A 72 15.87 2.77 19.77
C LYS A 72 17.04 2.00 19.15
N ALA A 73 17.16 0.71 19.41
CA ALA A 73 18.17 -0.13 18.78
C ALA A 73 18.08 -0.13 17.24
N ILE A 74 16.89 0.08 16.67
CA ILE A 74 16.65 0.16 15.23
C ILE A 74 17.36 1.38 14.63
N GLU A 75 17.53 2.48 15.35
CA GLU A 75 18.18 3.70 14.85
C GLU A 75 19.65 3.50 14.42
N LYS A 76 20.28 2.39 14.86
CA LYS A 76 21.65 2.01 14.48
C LYS A 76 21.71 1.17 13.20
N LEU A 77 20.57 0.72 12.68
CA LEU A 77 20.48 -0.13 11.49
C LEU A 77 20.52 0.71 10.21
N VAL A 78 21.64 1.40 9.99
CA VAL A 78 21.78 2.37 8.89
C VAL A 78 21.71 1.75 7.49
N ASN A 79 21.90 0.43 7.39
CA ASN A 79 21.78 -0.32 6.13
C ASN A 79 20.35 -0.84 5.86
N LEU A 80 19.39 -0.55 6.75
CA LEU A 80 18.04 -1.06 6.62
C LEU A 80 17.34 -0.46 5.41
N GLU A 81 16.91 -1.31 4.49
CA GLU A 81 16.16 -0.98 3.28
C GLU A 81 14.66 -1.24 3.46
N TYR A 82 14.29 -2.26 4.26
CA TYR A 82 12.91 -2.62 4.56
C TYR A 82 12.63 -2.62 6.06
N LEU A 83 11.55 -1.95 6.47
CA LEU A 83 11.06 -1.94 7.85
C LEU A 83 9.55 -2.15 7.90
N SER A 84 9.10 -3.12 8.70
CA SER A 84 7.69 -3.36 8.99
C SER A 84 7.41 -3.30 10.50
N LEU A 85 6.63 -2.30 10.91
CA LEU A 85 6.19 -2.01 12.28
C LEU A 85 4.66 -1.90 12.34
N LYS A 86 3.96 -3.03 12.54
CA LYS A 86 2.49 -3.13 12.58
C LYS A 86 1.87 -2.87 13.96
N GLY A 87 2.69 -2.67 14.99
CA GLY A 87 2.28 -2.44 16.38
C GLY A 87 2.49 -1.02 16.89
N ASN A 88 2.05 -0.77 18.12
CA ASN A 88 2.30 0.49 18.82
C ASN A 88 3.74 0.55 19.33
N CYS A 89 4.33 1.74 19.40
CA CYS A 89 5.64 1.95 20.03
C CYS A 89 5.48 2.55 21.44
N GLY A 90 6.23 2.00 22.39
CA GLY A 90 6.31 2.45 23.78
C GLY A 90 7.21 3.68 23.95
N GLU A 91 8.25 3.80 23.14
CA GLU A 91 9.18 4.94 23.13
C GLU A 91 9.29 5.59 21.74
N PHE A 92 9.94 6.76 21.69
CA PHE A 92 10.24 7.46 20.44
C PHE A 92 11.24 6.67 19.60
N LEU A 93 11.01 6.66 18.29
CA LEU A 93 11.86 6.08 17.26
C LEU A 93 12.02 7.10 16.12
N ASP A 94 13.25 7.54 15.88
CA ASP A 94 13.58 8.49 14.82
C ASP A 94 13.99 7.76 13.53
N LEU A 95 13.14 7.76 12.51
CA LEU A 95 13.43 7.09 11.22
C LEU A 95 14.41 7.86 10.34
N SER A 96 14.75 9.12 10.65
CA SER A 96 15.75 9.89 9.89
C SER A 96 17.14 9.26 9.91
N LYS A 97 17.40 8.33 10.83
CA LYS A 97 18.66 7.59 10.94
C LYS A 97 18.76 6.44 9.94
N LEU A 98 17.65 5.99 9.38
CA LEU A 98 17.57 4.86 8.43
C LEU A 98 17.76 5.38 7.00
N LEU A 99 18.99 5.78 6.69
CA LEU A 99 19.31 6.51 5.47
C LEU A 99 19.02 5.75 4.17
N ASN A 100 19.04 4.41 4.22
CA ASN A 100 18.82 3.54 3.06
C ASN A 100 17.39 2.99 2.96
N LEU A 101 16.47 3.44 3.82
CA LEU A 101 15.11 2.92 3.89
C LEU A 101 14.34 3.21 2.59
N GLN A 102 13.85 2.14 1.96
CA GLN A 102 13.14 2.15 0.69
C GLN A 102 11.70 1.64 0.83
N ASP A 103 11.47 0.66 1.70
CA ASP A 103 10.18 0.04 1.93
C ASP A 103 9.77 0.17 3.39
N LEU A 104 8.67 0.86 3.66
CA LEU A 104 8.15 1.07 5.00
C LEU A 104 6.69 0.63 5.11
N PHE A 105 6.42 -0.31 6.00
CA PHE A 105 5.08 -0.70 6.40
C PHE A 105 4.87 -0.32 7.88
N ILE A 106 3.89 0.53 8.17
CA ILE A 106 3.75 1.08 9.51
C ILE A 106 2.30 1.27 9.97
N LEU A 107 2.05 0.91 11.23
CA LEU A 107 0.93 1.45 12.00
C LEU A 107 1.34 2.82 12.53
N TYR A 108 0.75 3.89 12.00
CA TYR A 108 1.14 5.25 12.37
C TYR A 108 0.96 5.49 13.88
N ASN A 109 2.04 5.97 14.49
CA ASN A 109 2.11 6.33 15.90
C ASN A 109 2.88 7.65 16.01
N LYS A 110 2.43 8.56 16.89
CA LYS A 110 3.10 9.84 17.16
C LYS A 110 4.54 9.72 17.69
N LYS A 111 4.92 8.55 18.19
CA LYS A 111 6.27 8.25 18.68
C LYS A 111 7.22 7.82 17.56
N ILE A 112 6.71 7.49 16.37
CA ILE A 112 7.57 7.21 15.22
C ILE A 112 7.70 8.50 14.44
N GLU A 113 8.87 9.13 14.57
CA GLU A 113 9.14 10.46 14.05
C GLU A 113 9.88 10.39 12.72
N ASN A 114 9.82 11.48 11.96
CA ASN A 114 10.58 11.69 10.72
C ASN A 114 10.35 10.64 9.61
N ILE A 115 9.18 9.98 9.63
CA ILE A 115 8.71 9.07 8.54
C ILE A 115 8.83 9.76 7.17
N PHE A 116 8.45 11.04 7.13
CA PHE A 116 8.38 11.83 5.89
C PHE A 116 9.71 12.47 5.48
N ASP A 117 10.77 12.28 6.28
CA ASP A 117 12.14 12.71 5.95
C ASP A 117 12.94 11.58 5.29
N CYS A 118 12.40 10.36 5.24
CA CYS A 118 12.98 9.21 4.54
C CYS A 118 12.83 9.36 3.02
N VAL A 119 13.58 10.28 2.42
CA VAL A 119 13.47 10.66 0.99
C VAL A 119 13.78 9.54 -0.01
N ASN A 120 14.40 8.44 0.44
CA ASN A 120 14.69 7.27 -0.38
C ASN A 120 13.53 6.25 -0.45
N LEU A 121 12.41 6.51 0.26
CA LEU A 121 11.24 5.64 0.23
C LEU A 121 10.68 5.51 -1.20
N LYS A 122 10.56 4.26 -1.64
CA LYS A 122 9.89 3.83 -2.87
C LYS A 122 8.52 3.23 -2.58
N ARG A 123 8.36 2.60 -1.42
CA ARG A 123 7.08 2.06 -0.97
C ARG A 123 6.74 2.50 0.44
N LEU A 124 5.53 3.00 0.61
CA LEU A 124 4.98 3.35 1.91
C LEU A 124 3.58 2.74 2.06
N VAL A 125 3.42 1.92 3.09
CA VAL A 125 2.12 1.46 3.55
C VAL A 125 1.89 2.01 4.95
N ILE A 126 0.89 2.87 5.09
CA ILE A 126 0.62 3.57 6.34
C ILE A 126 -0.83 3.36 6.79
N HIS A 127 -0.96 2.78 7.99
CA HIS A 127 -2.25 2.52 8.61
C HIS A 127 -2.54 3.55 9.69
N HIS A 128 -3.80 3.96 9.82
CA HIS A 128 -4.27 4.80 10.92
C HIS A 128 -3.50 6.12 11.08
N TYR A 129 -3.02 6.71 9.97
CA TYR A 129 -2.50 8.07 9.97
C TYR A 129 -3.53 9.03 10.56
N LYS A 130 -3.09 9.93 11.43
CA LYS A 130 -4.02 10.71 12.29
C LYS A 130 -4.35 12.10 11.76
N LYS A 131 -3.61 12.62 10.77
CA LYS A 131 -3.90 13.96 10.21
C LYS A 131 -5.01 13.88 9.16
N LYS A 132 -5.61 15.03 8.87
CA LYS A 132 -6.70 15.19 7.89
C LYS A 132 -6.20 15.50 6.48
N ASN A 133 -5.02 16.11 6.36
CA ASN A 133 -4.30 16.35 5.13
C ASN A 133 -3.04 15.47 5.10
N ILE A 134 -2.42 15.36 3.93
CA ILE A 134 -1.20 14.57 3.72
C ILE A 134 -0.05 15.45 3.23
N ASP A 135 0.00 16.71 3.65
CA ASP A 135 1.02 17.68 3.25
C ASP A 135 2.44 17.23 3.64
N ASP A 136 2.56 16.40 4.68
CA ASP A 136 3.85 15.82 5.07
C ASP A 136 4.43 14.90 3.97
N PHE A 137 3.60 14.30 3.11
CA PHE A 137 4.04 13.34 2.09
C PHE A 137 4.82 14.00 0.95
N THR A 138 4.78 15.34 0.87
CA THR A 138 5.35 16.14 -0.24
C THR A 138 6.84 15.90 -0.46
N ASN A 139 7.59 15.48 0.55
CA ASN A 139 9.03 15.20 0.48
C ASN A 139 9.37 13.80 -0.09
N LEU A 140 8.40 12.88 -0.16
CA LEU A 140 8.62 11.50 -0.61
C LEU A 140 8.63 11.40 -2.14
N LYS A 141 9.54 12.15 -2.80
CA LYS A 141 9.56 12.32 -4.27
C LYS A 141 9.83 11.03 -5.05
N ASN A 142 10.49 10.05 -4.44
CA ASN A 142 10.82 8.77 -5.05
C ASN A 142 9.75 7.69 -4.85
N LEU A 143 8.60 8.04 -4.26
CA LEU A 143 7.56 7.09 -3.91
C LEU A 143 6.87 6.55 -5.16
N GLN A 144 6.91 5.22 -5.32
CA GLN A 144 6.34 4.46 -6.44
C GLN A 144 5.07 3.72 -6.04
N ILE A 145 5.01 3.26 -4.79
CA ILE A 145 3.86 2.52 -4.25
C ILE A 145 3.42 3.21 -2.96
N LEU A 146 2.15 3.65 -2.93
CA LEU A 146 1.57 4.27 -1.75
C LEU A 146 0.26 3.59 -1.39
N GLU A 147 0.18 3.09 -0.16
CA GLU A 147 -1.02 2.51 0.40
C GLU A 147 -1.39 3.25 1.70
N ILE A 148 -2.59 3.84 1.75
CA ILE A 148 -3.08 4.57 2.93
C ILE A 148 -4.37 3.96 3.43
N TRP A 149 -4.33 3.45 4.66
CA TRP A 149 -5.41 2.65 5.22
C TRP A 149 -6.01 3.31 6.47
N SER A 150 -7.33 3.24 6.63
CA SER A 150 -8.06 3.54 7.86
C SER A 150 -7.72 4.90 8.49
N SER A 151 -7.63 5.94 7.66
CA SER A 151 -7.19 7.29 8.05
C SER A 151 -8.29 8.34 7.80
N PRO A 152 -8.39 9.40 8.61
CA PRO A 152 -9.43 10.42 8.50
C PRO A 152 -9.08 11.52 7.47
N ILE A 153 -8.32 11.16 6.43
CA ILE A 153 -7.85 12.07 5.39
C ILE A 153 -9.05 12.59 4.59
N GLN A 154 -9.02 13.86 4.25
CA GLN A 154 -10.11 14.56 3.55
C GLN A 154 -9.78 14.89 2.09
N ASN A 155 -8.51 15.10 1.78
CA ASN A 155 -8.02 15.36 0.42
C ASN A 155 -6.65 14.73 0.19
N LEU A 156 -6.21 14.71 -1.08
CA LEU A 156 -4.93 14.15 -1.48
C LEU A 156 -3.86 15.19 -1.87
N ASP A 157 -4.04 16.47 -1.51
CA ASP A 157 -3.27 17.58 -2.10
C ASP A 157 -1.74 17.43 -1.96
N GLY A 158 -1.28 16.80 -0.88
CA GLY A 158 0.14 16.47 -0.66
C GLY A 158 0.76 15.52 -1.69
N LEU A 159 -0.03 14.89 -2.57
CA LEU A 159 0.45 14.01 -3.65
C LEU A 159 0.66 14.73 -4.99
N LYS A 160 0.27 16.00 -5.11
CA LYS A 160 0.24 16.74 -6.38
C LYS A 160 1.57 16.70 -7.14
N ASP A 161 2.68 16.76 -6.41
CA ASP A 161 4.04 16.80 -6.95
C ASP A 161 4.78 15.45 -6.84
N LEU A 162 4.08 14.36 -6.51
CA LEU A 162 4.65 13.00 -6.47
C LEU A 162 4.42 12.31 -7.81
N LYS A 163 5.41 12.46 -8.71
CA LYS A 163 5.33 12.07 -10.12
C LYS A 163 5.88 10.69 -10.46
N GLU A 164 6.24 9.90 -9.44
CA GLU A 164 6.77 8.55 -9.58
C GLU A 164 5.78 7.48 -9.09
N ILE A 165 4.63 7.87 -8.51
CA ILE A 165 3.64 6.92 -7.96
C ILE A 165 3.03 6.13 -9.12
N GLU A 166 3.32 4.84 -9.18
CA GLU A 166 2.77 3.91 -10.16
C GLU A 166 1.55 3.15 -9.60
N GLN A 167 1.55 2.87 -8.29
CA GLN A 167 0.47 2.17 -7.61
C GLN A 167 -0.02 2.98 -6.40
N LEU A 168 -1.32 3.27 -6.37
CA LEU A 168 -1.96 3.99 -5.28
C LEU A 168 -3.15 3.20 -4.74
N GLU A 169 -3.15 2.95 -3.44
CA GLU A 169 -4.27 2.33 -2.75
C GLU A 169 -4.81 3.21 -1.61
N LEU A 170 -6.11 3.47 -1.66
CA LEU A 170 -6.84 4.29 -0.71
C LEU A 170 -7.91 3.42 -0.06
N ARG A 171 -7.67 2.95 1.17
CA ARG A 171 -8.54 1.98 1.84
C ARG A 171 -9.15 2.56 3.12
N TYR A 172 -10.47 2.48 3.24
CA TYR A 172 -11.22 2.90 4.43
C TYR A 172 -11.01 4.37 4.81
N LEU A 173 -10.83 5.25 3.82
CA LEU A 173 -10.72 6.70 4.03
C LEU A 173 -12.12 7.32 4.07
N SER A 174 -12.87 6.99 5.13
CA SER A 174 -14.29 7.38 5.29
C SER A 174 -14.58 8.89 5.32
N LYS A 175 -13.53 9.72 5.37
CA LYS A 175 -13.59 11.18 5.35
C LYS A 175 -13.07 11.80 4.06
N LEU A 176 -12.60 10.98 3.11
CA LEU A 176 -12.02 11.45 1.84
C LEU A 176 -13.13 12.03 0.97
N GLU A 177 -13.04 13.32 0.69
CA GLU A 177 -14.03 14.08 -0.09
C GLU A 177 -13.49 14.45 -1.48
N SER A 178 -12.22 14.87 -1.57
CA SER A 178 -11.55 15.20 -2.83
C SER A 178 -10.35 14.29 -3.12
N ILE A 179 -10.21 13.92 -4.38
CA ILE A 179 -9.03 13.22 -4.93
C ILE A 179 -8.23 14.11 -5.90
N ASP A 180 -8.43 15.43 -5.89
CA ASP A 180 -7.77 16.37 -6.81
C ASP A 180 -6.23 16.35 -6.72
N GLY A 181 -5.68 15.93 -5.59
CA GLY A 181 -4.24 15.78 -5.42
C GLY A 181 -3.57 14.79 -6.38
N ILE A 182 -4.34 13.89 -7.03
CA ILE A 182 -3.84 13.01 -8.09
C ILE A 182 -4.23 13.45 -9.49
N LYS A 183 -4.88 14.60 -9.65
CA LYS A 183 -5.30 15.14 -10.96
C LYS A 183 -4.10 15.32 -11.90
N ASN A 184 -4.26 14.86 -13.14
CA ASN A 184 -3.23 14.83 -14.17
C ASN A 184 -1.94 14.09 -13.75
N ASN A 185 -2.01 13.18 -12.79
CA ASN A 185 -0.88 12.33 -12.47
C ASN A 185 -0.71 11.28 -13.57
N SER A 186 0.36 11.44 -14.36
CA SER A 186 0.67 10.56 -15.48
C SER A 186 1.51 9.34 -15.10
N SER A 187 1.93 9.16 -13.85
CA SER A 187 2.68 7.97 -13.44
C SER A 187 1.80 6.83 -12.95
N ILE A 188 0.60 7.15 -12.42
CA ILE A 188 -0.30 6.14 -11.84
C ILE A 188 -0.79 5.17 -12.92
N LYS A 189 -0.47 3.89 -12.74
CA LYS A 189 -0.88 2.77 -13.58
C LYS A 189 -1.95 1.91 -12.91
N GLU A 190 -1.92 1.81 -11.58
CA GLU A 190 -2.87 1.03 -10.80
C GLU A 190 -3.45 1.86 -9.65
N LEU A 191 -4.78 1.87 -9.56
CA LEU A 191 -5.50 2.61 -8.54
C LEU A 191 -6.56 1.74 -7.87
N TRP A 192 -6.49 1.64 -6.55
CA TRP A 192 -7.49 0.98 -5.72
C TRP A 192 -8.15 2.00 -4.79
N ILE A 193 -9.48 2.12 -4.85
CA ILE A 193 -10.26 2.96 -3.94
C ILE A 193 -11.29 2.07 -3.24
N GLN A 194 -11.09 1.84 -1.94
CA GLN A 194 -11.96 0.99 -1.13
C GLN A 194 -12.60 1.80 0.00
N ASN A 195 -13.92 1.71 0.11
CA ASN A 195 -14.71 2.25 1.22
C ASN A 195 -14.46 3.76 1.47
N CYS A 196 -14.34 4.53 0.38
CA CYS A 196 -14.17 5.98 0.36
C CYS A 196 -15.48 6.66 -0.09
N LYS A 197 -16.56 6.44 0.65
CA LYS A 197 -17.95 6.79 0.27
C LYS A 197 -18.27 8.28 0.13
N LYS A 198 -17.32 9.14 0.47
CA LYS A 198 -17.48 10.60 0.46
C LYS A 198 -16.85 11.27 -0.76
N VAL A 199 -16.13 10.51 -1.59
CA VAL A 199 -15.58 11.02 -2.85
C VAL A 199 -16.74 11.46 -3.73
N ASN A 200 -16.75 12.75 -4.10
CA ASN A 200 -17.87 13.38 -4.80
C ASN A 200 -17.58 13.69 -6.27
N ASP A 201 -16.31 13.83 -6.64
CA ASP A 201 -15.88 14.09 -8.01
C ASP A 201 -15.02 12.93 -8.54
N TRP A 202 -15.65 12.07 -9.33
CA TRP A 202 -15.00 10.93 -9.99
C TRP A 202 -14.39 11.31 -11.35
N GLU A 203 -14.70 12.50 -11.91
CA GLU A 203 -14.16 12.94 -13.21
C GLU A 203 -12.64 13.15 -13.17
N VAL A 204 -12.08 13.39 -11.98
CA VAL A 204 -10.64 13.44 -11.75
C VAL A 204 -9.94 12.18 -12.25
N LEU A 205 -10.56 11.00 -12.12
CA LEU A 205 -9.95 9.74 -12.58
C LEU A 205 -9.73 9.73 -14.10
N GLY A 206 -10.57 10.42 -14.87
CA GLY A 206 -10.42 10.58 -16.32
C GLY A 206 -9.19 11.40 -16.74
N THR A 207 -8.42 11.94 -15.80
CA THR A 207 -7.17 12.68 -16.07
C THR A 207 -5.91 11.81 -15.94
N LEU A 208 -6.04 10.57 -15.48
CA LEU A 208 -4.93 9.65 -15.24
C LEU A 208 -4.58 8.88 -16.53
N SER A 209 -3.96 9.55 -17.50
CA SER A 209 -3.82 9.05 -18.88
C SER A 209 -3.13 7.68 -19.02
N ASN A 210 -2.31 7.29 -18.05
CA ASN A 210 -1.58 6.02 -18.03
C ASN A 210 -2.20 4.95 -17.11
N LEU A 211 -3.40 5.21 -16.58
CA LEU A 211 -4.11 4.26 -15.72
C LEU A 211 -4.49 3.01 -16.51
N LYS A 212 -4.05 1.85 -16.04
CA LYS A 212 -4.30 0.53 -16.63
C LYS A 212 -5.29 -0.29 -15.83
N VAL A 213 -5.23 -0.21 -14.51
CA VAL A 213 -6.06 -1.00 -13.60
C VAL A 213 -6.76 -0.08 -12.61
N LEU A 214 -8.08 -0.15 -12.59
CA LEU A 214 -8.91 0.59 -11.64
C LEU A 214 -9.80 -0.37 -10.86
N THR A 215 -9.68 -0.37 -9.54
CA THR A 215 -10.61 -1.05 -8.65
C THR A 215 -11.32 -0.04 -7.77
N ILE A 216 -12.65 -0.06 -7.76
CA ILE A 216 -13.49 0.75 -6.87
C ILE A 216 -14.43 -0.18 -6.08
N GLU A 217 -14.20 -0.27 -4.78
CA GLU A 217 -14.88 -1.21 -3.90
C GLU A 217 -15.62 -0.48 -2.78
N ALA A 218 -16.89 -0.85 -2.55
CA ALA A 218 -17.71 -0.35 -1.44
C ALA A 218 -17.77 1.19 -1.33
N CYS A 219 -17.73 1.91 -2.44
CA CYS A 219 -17.72 3.38 -2.48
C CYS A 219 -19.10 4.03 -2.58
N GLY A 220 -20.19 3.24 -2.62
CA GLY A 220 -21.55 3.75 -2.75
C GLY A 220 -21.91 4.03 -4.21
N ASN A 221 -22.71 5.07 -4.43
CA ASN A 221 -23.18 5.41 -5.77
C ASN A 221 -22.18 6.32 -6.49
N ILE A 222 -21.90 5.99 -7.74
CA ILE A 222 -21.13 6.81 -8.68
C ILE A 222 -22.10 7.23 -9.79
N PRO A 223 -22.27 8.53 -10.07
CA PRO A 223 -23.28 8.99 -11.03
C PRO A 223 -23.14 8.36 -12.43
N SER A 224 -21.91 8.26 -12.93
CA SER A 224 -21.60 7.72 -14.25
C SER A 224 -20.12 7.34 -14.34
N LEU A 225 -19.77 6.47 -15.29
CA LEU A 225 -18.39 6.10 -15.62
C LEU A 225 -17.84 6.81 -16.87
N ASN A 226 -18.55 7.81 -17.41
CA ASN A 226 -18.17 8.47 -18.67
C ASN A 226 -16.74 9.03 -18.68
N PHE A 227 -16.18 9.39 -17.53
CA PHE A 227 -14.79 9.82 -17.40
C PHE A 227 -13.77 8.78 -17.90
N LEU A 228 -14.10 7.49 -17.88
CA LEU A 228 -13.24 6.42 -18.36
C LEU A 228 -13.05 6.43 -19.89
N ASN A 229 -13.89 7.14 -20.65
CA ASN A 229 -13.69 7.32 -22.10
C ASN A 229 -12.36 8.00 -22.43
N LYS A 230 -11.85 8.84 -21.52
CA LYS A 230 -10.58 9.57 -21.66
C LYS A 230 -9.36 8.67 -21.42
N LEU A 231 -9.54 7.46 -20.87
CA LEU A 231 -8.46 6.58 -20.44
C LEU A 231 -8.13 5.55 -21.51
N GLU A 232 -7.34 5.93 -22.50
CA GLU A 232 -6.97 5.06 -23.63
C GLU A 232 -6.19 3.81 -23.21
N SER A 233 -5.44 3.88 -22.12
CA SER A 233 -4.62 2.77 -21.60
C SER A 233 -5.36 1.85 -20.62
N LEU A 234 -6.64 2.07 -20.34
CA LEU A 234 -7.36 1.31 -19.32
C LEU A 234 -7.64 -0.13 -19.79
N GLU A 235 -7.04 -1.10 -19.11
CA GLU A 235 -7.10 -2.52 -19.44
C GLU A 235 -8.07 -3.29 -18.53
N SER A 236 -8.22 -2.86 -17.27
CA SER A 236 -9.03 -3.56 -16.28
C SER A 236 -9.81 -2.60 -15.40
N ILE A 237 -11.12 -2.85 -15.28
CA ILE A 237 -11.98 -2.21 -14.29
C ILE A 237 -12.71 -3.23 -13.42
N ARG A 238 -12.65 -3.01 -12.12
CA ARG A 238 -13.34 -3.79 -11.09
C ARG A 238 -14.18 -2.89 -10.22
N LEU A 239 -15.49 -2.99 -10.35
CA LEU A 239 -16.45 -2.44 -9.41
C LEU A 239 -16.90 -3.60 -8.52
N VAL A 240 -16.74 -3.46 -7.21
CA VAL A 240 -16.96 -4.59 -6.28
C VAL A 240 -17.76 -4.14 -5.05
N SER A 241 -18.52 -5.08 -4.49
CA SER A 241 -19.37 -4.85 -3.31
C SER A 241 -20.37 -3.72 -3.55
N ASN A 242 -20.62 -2.87 -2.56
CA ASN A 242 -21.60 -1.78 -2.63
C ASN A 242 -21.09 -0.57 -3.43
N THR A 243 -20.70 -0.79 -4.68
CA THR A 243 -20.36 0.24 -5.66
C THR A 243 -21.36 0.15 -6.81
N PHE A 244 -22.23 1.15 -6.96
CA PHE A 244 -23.32 1.15 -7.95
C PHE A 244 -23.17 2.35 -8.90
N ILE A 245 -23.55 2.18 -10.16
CA ILE A 245 -23.51 3.21 -11.19
C ILE A 245 -24.92 3.72 -11.45
N GLU A 246 -25.17 5.00 -11.18
CA GLU A 246 -26.55 5.52 -11.16
C GLU A 246 -27.20 5.53 -12.55
N ASP A 247 -26.46 5.90 -13.59
CA ASP A 247 -27.00 5.96 -14.96
C ASP A 247 -27.14 4.58 -15.64
N GLY A 248 -26.51 3.54 -15.09
CA GLY A 248 -26.53 2.17 -15.62
C GLY A 248 -25.89 1.99 -17.00
N LYS A 249 -25.10 2.94 -17.50
CA LYS A 249 -24.51 2.91 -18.85
C LYS A 249 -23.10 2.34 -18.83
N LEU A 250 -22.98 1.04 -19.05
CA LEU A 250 -21.76 0.26 -18.86
C LEU A 250 -21.38 -0.56 -20.10
N SER A 251 -22.32 -0.85 -20.99
CA SER A 251 -22.14 -1.69 -22.18
C SER A 251 -20.97 -1.22 -23.05
N TRP A 252 -20.76 0.08 -23.21
CA TRP A 252 -19.67 0.64 -24.01
C TRP A 252 -18.26 0.25 -23.51
N LEU A 253 -18.11 -0.14 -22.23
CA LEU A 253 -16.81 -0.55 -21.68
C LEU A 253 -16.31 -1.85 -22.30
N ILE A 254 -17.18 -2.76 -22.72
CA ILE A 254 -16.77 -4.01 -23.39
C ILE A 254 -16.34 -3.78 -24.86
N ASP A 255 -16.78 -2.67 -25.46
CA ASP A 255 -16.41 -2.29 -26.83
C ASP A 255 -15.11 -1.45 -26.88
N LYS A 256 -14.60 -1.04 -25.72
CA LYS A 256 -13.36 -0.28 -25.62
C LYS A 256 -12.17 -1.18 -25.97
N GLU A 257 -11.42 -0.80 -27.01
CA GLU A 257 -10.32 -1.60 -27.58
C GLU A 257 -9.27 -2.03 -26.54
N SER A 258 -8.94 -1.16 -25.59
CA SER A 258 -7.96 -1.45 -24.55
C SER A 258 -8.47 -2.40 -23.47
N MET A 259 -9.79 -2.56 -23.32
CA MET A 259 -10.40 -3.26 -22.20
C MET A 259 -10.20 -4.77 -22.34
N LYS A 260 -9.64 -5.39 -21.30
CA LYS A 260 -9.40 -6.84 -21.20
C LYS A 260 -10.22 -7.50 -20.11
N TYR A 261 -10.56 -6.74 -19.06
CA TYR A 261 -11.31 -7.29 -17.93
C TYR A 261 -12.27 -6.26 -17.36
N PHE A 262 -13.55 -6.63 -17.26
CA PHE A 262 -14.58 -5.79 -16.67
C PHE A 262 -15.44 -6.59 -15.70
N ASN A 263 -15.42 -6.20 -14.44
CA ASN A 263 -16.29 -6.73 -13.41
C ASN A 263 -17.12 -5.62 -12.75
N THR A 264 -18.40 -5.88 -12.57
CA THR A 264 -19.33 -5.07 -11.78
C THR A 264 -20.42 -5.97 -11.19
N PRO A 265 -21.03 -5.63 -10.04
CA PRO A 265 -22.34 -6.16 -9.67
C PRO A 265 -23.33 -5.91 -10.81
N ILE A 266 -24.32 -6.79 -10.99
CA ILE A 266 -25.36 -6.62 -12.00
C ILE A 266 -26.61 -6.07 -11.32
N GLU A 267 -27.08 -4.94 -11.83
CA GLU A 267 -28.32 -4.28 -11.39
C GLU A 267 -29.34 -4.27 -12.52
N ASN A 268 -30.64 -4.21 -12.17
CA ASN A 268 -31.73 -4.31 -13.14
C ASN A 268 -31.76 -3.16 -14.16
N HIS A 269 -31.25 -1.98 -13.82
CA HIS A 269 -31.21 -0.82 -14.71
C HIS A 269 -29.94 -0.72 -15.55
N TYR A 270 -28.99 -1.66 -15.39
CA TYR A 270 -27.77 -1.66 -16.20
C TYR A 270 -28.07 -2.12 -17.61
N ASP A 271 -27.42 -1.49 -18.59
CA ASP A 271 -27.48 -1.85 -20.01
C ASP A 271 -26.60 -3.07 -20.38
N ILE A 272 -26.03 -3.73 -19.36
CA ILE A 272 -25.18 -4.91 -19.51
C ILE A 272 -25.63 -6.01 -18.53
N ASN A 273 -25.55 -7.27 -18.95
CA ASN A 273 -26.00 -8.42 -18.16
C ASN A 273 -24.86 -9.40 -17.84
N LEU A 274 -25.10 -10.30 -16.88
CA LEU A 274 -24.11 -11.27 -16.40
C LEU A 274 -23.57 -12.16 -17.52
N GLU A 275 -24.41 -12.62 -18.44
CA GLU A 275 -23.97 -13.48 -19.55
C GLU A 275 -22.97 -12.76 -20.46
N THR A 276 -23.22 -11.49 -20.75
CA THR A 276 -22.35 -10.65 -21.57
C THR A 276 -21.01 -10.41 -20.87
N LEU A 277 -21.02 -10.06 -19.58
CA LEU A 277 -19.78 -9.89 -18.80
C LEU A 277 -18.97 -11.18 -18.70
N SER A 278 -19.62 -12.32 -18.41
CA SER A 278 -18.92 -13.60 -18.27
C SER A 278 -18.24 -13.98 -19.56
N LYS A 279 -18.95 -13.90 -20.70
CA LYS A 279 -18.33 -14.14 -22.02
C LYS A 279 -17.16 -13.20 -22.26
N PHE A 280 -17.34 -11.89 -22.03
CA PHE A 280 -16.27 -10.91 -22.21
C PHE A 280 -15.03 -11.27 -21.39
N ASN A 281 -15.19 -11.61 -20.11
CA ASN A 281 -14.07 -11.95 -19.24
C ASN A 281 -13.43 -13.30 -19.60
N ASP A 282 -14.21 -14.31 -20.03
CA ASP A 282 -13.66 -15.59 -20.48
C ASP A 282 -12.80 -15.43 -21.75
N PHE A 283 -13.17 -14.50 -22.66
CA PHE A 283 -12.37 -14.17 -23.83
C PHE A 283 -11.25 -13.16 -23.55
N GLY A 284 -11.41 -12.36 -22.49
CA GLY A 284 -10.51 -11.28 -22.06
C GLY A 284 -9.36 -11.73 -21.15
N ILE A 285 -9.50 -12.88 -20.47
CA ILE A 285 -8.38 -13.62 -19.87
C ILE A 285 -7.57 -14.26 -21.01
N ARG A 286 -6.86 -13.44 -21.80
CA ARG A 286 -5.72 -13.93 -22.55
C ARG A 286 -4.53 -13.90 -21.62
N ASP A 287 -3.97 -15.07 -21.38
CA ASP A 287 -2.75 -15.30 -20.59
C ASP A 287 -1.70 -14.21 -20.86
N ASN A 288 -1.40 -13.42 -19.84
CA ASN A 288 -0.20 -12.59 -19.72
C ASN A 288 0.46 -12.90 -18.38
#